data_AF-A0A168RM57-F1
#
_entry.id   AF-A0A168RM57-F1
#
_cell.length_a   1.000
_cell.length_b   1.000
_cell.length_c   1.000
_cell.angle_alpha   90.00
_cell.angle_beta   90.00
_cell.angle_gamma   90.00
#
_symmetry.space_group_name_H-M   'P 1'
#
loop_
_entity.id
_entity.type
_entity.pdbx_description
1 polymer ?
#
loop_
_entity_poly.entity_id
_entity_poly.type
_entity_poly.pdbx_seq_one_letter_code
_entity_poly.pdbx_strand_id
1 'polypeptide(L)' 'MNDNINDLIKREELIALFETYQDFLTQIQKQAFILYFYENLSYQEIANETATSRSAAYDSVNKAIKKLQNIQQKLKKM' A
#
# COMPACT_ATOMS: atom_id res chain seq x y z
N MET A 1 11.66 9.02 10.66
CA MET A 1 10.54 8.44 11.43
C MET A 1 10.37 7.01 10.96
N ASN A 2 10.55 6.04 11.86
CA ASN A 2 10.25 4.64 11.56
C ASN A 2 8.73 4.49 11.54
N ASP A 3 8.16 4.69 10.36
CA ASP A 3 6.74 4.55 10.11
C ASP A 3 6.37 3.06 10.11
N ASN A 4 6.10 2.52 11.29
CA ASN A 4 5.67 1.14 11.45
C ASN A 4 4.25 0.99 10.89
N ILE A 5 4.12 0.51 9.66
CA ILE A 5 2.84 0.24 8.97
C ILE A 5 1.95 -0.74 9.78
N ASN A 6 2.52 -1.43 10.76
CA ASN A 6 1.79 -2.36 11.63
C ASN A 6 1.05 -1.68 12.78
N ASP A 7 1.14 -0.36 12.94
CA ASP A 7 0.27 0.38 13.84
C ASP A 7 -1.18 0.31 13.31
N LEU A 8 -2.11 -0.13 14.16
CA LEU A 8 -3.52 -0.35 13.79
C LEU A 8 -4.18 0.93 13.27
N ILE A 9 -3.94 2.06 13.92
CA ILE A 9 -4.51 3.36 13.52
C ILE A 9 -3.99 3.72 12.13
N LYS A 10 -2.68 3.53 11.92
CA LYS A 10 -2.05 3.79 10.63
C LYS A 10 -2.55 2.87 9.52
N ARG A 11 -2.86 1.62 9.86
CA ARG A 11 -3.41 0.65 8.92
C ARG A 11 -4.80 1.09 8.45
N GLU A 12 -5.67 1.48 9.37
CA GLU A 12 -7.02 1.99 9.07
C GLU A 12 -6.97 3.27 8.21
N GLU A 13 -6.07 4.21 8.55
CA GLU A 13 -5.85 5.41 7.73
C GLU A 13 -5.44 5.07 6.29
N LEU A 14 -4.53 4.11 6.12
CA LEU A 14 -4.09 3.69 4.78
C LEU A 14 -5.20 3.00 3.99
N ILE A 15 -6.03 2.20 4.65
CA ILE A 15 -7.21 1.57 4.04
C ILE A 15 -8.21 2.65 3.58
N ALA A 16 -8.53 3.63 4.43
CA ALA A 16 -9.43 4.72 4.06
C ALA A 16 -8.90 5.54 2.87
N LEU A 17 -7.58 5.80 2.85
CA LEU A 17 -6.94 6.45 1.71
C LEU A 17 -7.04 5.61 0.44
N PHE A 18 -6.84 4.30 0.55
CA PHE A 18 -6.94 3.38 -0.57
C PHE A 18 -8.37 3.36 -1.14
N GLU A 19 -9.39 3.23 -0.29
CA GLU A 19 -10.80 3.25 -0.73
C GLU A 19 -11.12 4.51 -1.54
N THR A 20 -10.57 5.65 -1.14
CA THR A 20 -10.78 6.95 -1.79
C THR A 20 -9.94 7.14 -3.06
N TYR A 21 -8.68 6.69 -3.07
CA TYR A 21 -7.69 7.06 -4.09
C TYR A 21 -7.09 5.87 -4.88
N GLN A 22 -7.63 4.66 -4.73
CA GLN A 22 -7.14 3.45 -5.40
C GLN A 22 -7.05 3.58 -6.93
N ASP A 23 -7.93 4.36 -7.55
CA ASP A 23 -7.97 4.54 -9.01
C ASP A 23 -6.76 5.32 -9.56
N PHE A 24 -6.00 5.99 -8.68
CA PHE A 24 -4.75 6.63 -9.04
C PHE A 24 -3.54 5.68 -8.95
N LEU A 25 -3.72 4.47 -8.43
CA LEU A 25 -2.67 3.46 -8.35
C LEU A 25 -2.56 2.68 -9.67
N THR A 26 -1.37 2.17 -9.98
CA THR A 26 -1.24 1.18 -11.04
C THR A 26 -1.84 -0.15 -10.58
N GLN A 27 -2.20 -1.04 -11.51
CA GLN A 27 -2.78 -2.34 -11.14
C GLN A 27 -1.87 -3.16 -10.21
N ILE A 28 -0.55 -3.12 -10.44
CA ILE A 28 0.42 -3.80 -9.58
C ILE A 28 0.42 -3.20 -8.15
N GLN A 29 0.36 -1.87 -8.03
CA GLN A 29 0.28 -1.20 -6.72
C GLN A 29 -1.02 -1.53 -6.00
N LYS A 30 -2.14 -1.53 -6.74
CA LYS A 30 -3.46 -1.87 -6.21
C LYS A 30 -3.50 -3.31 -5.70
N GLN A 31 -3.05 -4.26 -6.51
CA GLN A 31 -2.98 -5.68 -6.14
C GLN A 31 -2.10 -5.91 -4.91
N ALA A 32 -0.88 -5.34 -4.89
CA ALA A 32 0.03 -5.48 -3.76
C ALA A 32 -0.57 -4.89 -2.47
N PHE A 33 -1.25 -3.74 -2.56
CA PHE A 33 -1.95 -3.16 -1.43
C PHE A 33 -3.06 -4.09 -0.92
N ILE A 34 -3.90 -4.63 -1.81
CA ILE A 34 -4.98 -5.55 -1.43
C ILE A 34 -4.44 -6.77 -0.69
N LEU A 35 -3.45 -7.44 -1.28
CA LEU A 35 -2.85 -8.64 -0.69
C LEU A 35 -2.24 -8.38 0.70
N TYR A 36 -1.65 -7.20 0.92
CA TYR A 36 -1.07 -6.85 2.22
C TYR A 36 -2.11 -6.37 3.25
N PHE A 37 -3.05 -5.52 2.82
CA PHE A 37 -3.97 -4.82 3.72
C PHE A 37 -5.29 -5.54 3.98
N TYR A 38 -5.75 -6.36 3.04
CA TYR A 38 -7.02 -7.07 3.14
C TYR A 38 -6.82 -8.58 3.33
N GLU A 39 -5.86 -9.17 2.63
CA GLU A 39 -5.57 -10.62 2.73
C GLU A 39 -4.52 -10.97 3.79
N ASN A 40 -3.94 -9.96 4.46
CA ASN A 40 -2.89 -10.13 5.48
C ASN A 40 -1.67 -10.95 5.03
N LEU A 41 -1.35 -10.96 3.73
CA LEU A 41 -0.17 -11.65 3.21
C LEU A 41 1.12 -10.90 3.56
N SER A 42 2.16 -11.65 3.91
CA SER A 42 3.52 -11.15 4.04
C SER A 42 4.11 -10.79 2.67
N TYR A 43 5.18 -9.98 2.63
CA TYR A 43 5.88 -9.66 1.38
C TYR A 43 6.40 -10.90 0.64
N GLN A 44 6.71 -11.99 1.35
CA GLN A 44 7.14 -13.23 0.71
C GLN A 44 5.95 -13.95 0.05
N GLU A 45 4.79 -13.99 0.70
CA GLU A 45 3.57 -14.57 0.13
C GLU A 45 3.09 -13.74 -1.06
N ILE A 46 3.10 -12.42 -0.97
CA ILE A 46 2.80 -11.53 -2.10
C ILE A 46 3.74 -11.78 -3.28
N ALA A 47 5.04 -11.96 -3.01
CA ALA A 47 6.01 -12.28 -4.05
C ALA A 47 5.70 -13.60 -4.75
N ASN A 48 5.30 -14.62 -3.99
CA ASN A 48 4.87 -15.91 -4.54
C ASN A 48 3.61 -15.75 -5.41
N GLU A 49 2.57 -15.08 -4.90
CA GLU A 49 1.29 -14.84 -5.61
C GLU A 49 1.45 -14.03 -6.89
N THR A 50 2.40 -13.08 -6.90
CA THR A 50 2.62 -12.18 -8.03
C THR A 50 3.74 -12.66 -8.96
N ALA A 51 4.35 -13.81 -8.70
CA ALA A 51 5.54 -14.31 -9.37
C ALA A 51 6.67 -13.25 -9.47
N THR A 52 6.90 -12.52 -8.37
CA THR A 52 7.94 -11.49 -8.24
C THR A 52 8.94 -11.83 -7.14
N SER A 53 9.92 -10.95 -6.89
CA SER A 53 10.80 -11.07 -5.73
C SER A 53 10.16 -10.46 -4.48
N ARG A 54 10.58 -10.91 -3.28
CA ARG A 54 10.20 -10.29 -2.01
C ARG A 54 10.49 -8.78 -1.97
N SER A 55 11.58 -8.34 -2.59
CA SER A 55 11.92 -6.91 -2.70
C SER A 55 10.95 -6.16 -3.62
N ALA A 56 10.56 -6.75 -4.76
CA ALA A 56 9.59 -6.15 -5.67
C ALA A 56 8.18 -6.07 -5.04
N ALA A 57 7.79 -7.08 -4.26
CA ALA A 57 6.56 -7.05 -3.48
C ALA A 57 6.58 -5.93 -2.42
N TYR A 58 7.65 -5.85 -1.63
CA TYR A 58 7.87 -4.75 -0.67
C TYR A 58 7.78 -3.37 -1.34
N ASP A 59 8.48 -3.20 -2.47
CA ASP A 59 8.48 -1.94 -3.21
C ASP A 59 7.09 -1.58 -3.73
N SER A 60 6.32 -2.57 -4.19
CA SER A 60 4.97 -2.34 -4.73
C SER A 60 4.01 -1.85 -3.64
N VAL A 61 4.03 -2.49 -2.46
CA VAL A 61 3.24 -2.04 -1.30
C VAL A 61 3.66 -0.64 -0.86
N ASN A 62 4.96 -0.38 -0.72
CA ASN A 62 5.45 0.93 -0.29
C ASN A 62 5.16 2.04 -1.31
N LYS A 63 5.25 1.76 -2.61
CA LYS A 63 4.90 2.72 -3.66
C LYS A 63 3.40 3.04 -3.64
N ALA A 64 2.54 2.05 -3.40
CA ALA A 64 1.11 2.29 -3.22
C ALA A 64 0.85 3.24 -2.03
N ILE A 65 1.39 2.91 -0.84
CA ILE A 65 1.27 3.72 0.37
C ILE A 65 1.75 5.15 0.15
N LYS A 66 2.97 5.34 -0.38
CA LYS A 66 3.53 6.66 -0.65
C LYS A 66 2.65 7.46 -1.61
N LYS A 67 2.09 6.81 -2.65
CA LYS A 67 1.24 7.50 -3.63
C LYS A 67 -0.06 7.99 -3.00
N LEU A 68 -0.72 7.15 -2.20
CA LEU A 68 -1.94 7.50 -1.45
C LEU A 68 -1.69 8.67 -0.48
N GLN A 69 -0.62 8.60 0.31
CA GLN A 69 -0.25 9.66 1.25
C GLN A 69 0.10 10.97 0.52
N ASN A 70 0.79 10.90 -0.62
CA ASN A 70 1.11 12.07 -1.43
C ASN A 70 -0.15 12.75 -2.01
N ILE A 71 -1.15 11.97 -2.43
CA ILE A 71 -2.43 12.51 -2.90
C ILE A 71 -3.12 13.26 -1.75
N GLN A 72 -3.23 12.65 -0.57
CA GLN A 72 -3.80 13.31 0.61
C GLN A 72 -3.05 14.60 0.96
N GLN A 73 -1.72 14.57 0.98
CA GLN A 73 -0.92 15.75 1.32
C GLN A 73 -1.12 16.89 0.31
N LYS A 74 -1.26 16.58 -0.98
CA LYS A 74 -1.55 17.59 -2.00
C LYS A 74 -2.93 18.21 -1.78
N LEU A 75 -3.95 17.38 -1.54
CA LEU A 75 -5.32 17.86 -1.29
C LEU A 75 -5.43 18.70 -0.01
N LYS A 76 -4.68 18.34 1.06
CA LYS A 76 -4.64 19.15 2.29
C LYS A 76 -3.95 20.51 2.14
N LYS A 77 -3.14 20.70 1.09
CA LYS A 77 -2.45 21.96 0.78
C LYS A 77 -3.20 22.86 -0.20
N MET A 78 -4.33 22.38 -0.73
CA MET A 78 -5.26 23.16 -1.55
C MET A 78 -6.25 23.89 -0.63
#